data_AF-A0A2H0YUS8-F1
#
_entry.id   AF-A0A2H0YUS8-F1
#
_cell.length_a   1.000
_cell.length_b   1.000
_cell.length_c   1.000
_cell.angle_alpha   90.00
_cell.angle_beta   90.00
_cell.angle_gamma   90.00
#
_symmetry.space_group_name_H-M   'P 1'
#
loop_
_entity.id
_entity.type
_entity.pdbx_description
1 polymer ?
#
loop_
_entity_poly.entity_id
_entity_poly.type
_entity_poly.pdbx_seq_one_letter_code
_entity_poly.pdbx_strand_id
1 'polypeptide(L)'
;MKLIILILAILFIPVLTHAQSMVEISNNDTVLEMENNSPANVNSQETEEEKEVTTINININLPDVKLLPSSPLYFLKKTWETVKGWFIFNTENKIKYGLDLANQRLEETEKLILNKKTDLVDESLNRFNEQMAKVNSNIEKAEKKGKDLTGIYNLIQQNKEKHQTVLNQLQAQLPDSLQDIITNVKDVSQKGFQLSKEKINQGMDILENKPQ
;
A
#
# COMPACT_ATOMS: atom_id res chain seq x y z
N MET A 1 10.25 10.36 -39.35
CA MET A 1 10.17 8.94 -38.95
C MET A 1 11.58 8.38 -38.89
N LYS A 2 12.09 8.06 -37.70
CA LYS A 2 13.30 7.26 -37.52
C LYS A 2 13.01 6.21 -36.45
N LEU A 3 12.98 4.97 -36.93
CA LEU A 3 12.89 3.70 -36.23
C LEU A 3 14.32 3.31 -35.81
N ILE A 4 14.59 3.02 -34.52
CA ILE A 4 15.75 2.26 -33.99
C ILE A 4 15.34 1.83 -32.58
N ILE A 5 14.82 0.61 -32.42
CA ILE A 5 15.51 -0.63 -32.01
C ILE A 5 15.80 -0.69 -30.49
N LEU A 6 14.97 -1.55 -29.89
CA LEU A 6 15.08 -2.29 -28.64
C LEU A 6 16.50 -2.82 -28.37
N ILE A 7 17.11 -2.47 -27.23
CA ILE A 7 18.21 -3.25 -26.63
C ILE A 7 17.87 -3.49 -25.15
N LEU A 8 17.37 -4.70 -24.91
CA LEU A 8 17.15 -5.29 -23.61
C LEU A 8 18.46 -6.01 -23.23
N ALA A 9 19.39 -5.31 -22.60
CA ALA A 9 20.63 -5.91 -22.10
C ALA A 9 20.45 -6.29 -20.62
N ILE A 10 20.01 -7.52 -20.40
CA ILE A 10 20.13 -8.23 -19.13
C ILE A 10 21.61 -8.54 -18.93
N LEU A 11 22.26 -7.87 -17.99
CA LEU A 11 23.59 -8.26 -17.50
C LEU A 11 23.44 -8.90 -16.13
N PHE A 12 23.34 -10.23 -16.19
CA PHE A 12 23.40 -11.16 -15.08
C PHE A 12 24.88 -11.27 -14.68
N ILE A 13 25.28 -10.70 -13.54
CA ILE A 13 26.60 -10.97 -12.95
C ILE A 13 26.40 -11.86 -11.73
N PRO A 14 26.73 -13.17 -11.79
CA PRO A 14 26.82 -14.00 -10.60
C PRO A 14 28.14 -13.68 -9.88
N VAL A 15 28.08 -13.17 -8.66
CA VAL A 15 29.25 -13.18 -7.76
C VAL A 15 29.20 -14.49 -6.99
N LEU A 16 30.03 -15.43 -7.43
CA LEU A 16 30.30 -16.68 -6.75
C LEU A 16 31.30 -16.45 -5.61
N THR A 17 31.13 -17.29 -4.60
CA THR A 17 31.54 -17.29 -3.19
C THR A 17 33.04 -17.34 -2.87
N HIS A 18 33.31 -17.26 -1.56
CA HIS A 18 34.37 -17.84 -0.68
C HIS A 18 34.97 -16.73 0.21
N ALA A 19 35.12 -16.84 1.53
CA ALA A 19 35.37 -18.01 2.37
C ALA A 19 34.89 -17.81 3.83
N GLN A 20 34.99 -18.91 4.56
CA GLN A 20 34.60 -19.18 5.94
C GLN A 20 35.48 -18.46 6.96
N SER A 21 34.92 -18.09 8.11
CA SER A 21 35.66 -17.98 9.38
C SER A 21 34.98 -18.82 10.46
N MET A 22 35.83 -19.57 11.14
CA MET A 22 35.60 -20.61 12.15
C MET A 22 35.05 -20.08 13.49
N VAL A 23 34.14 -20.85 14.10
CA VAL A 23 34.26 -21.59 15.38
C VAL A 23 34.22 -20.74 16.65
N GLU A 24 33.18 -20.95 17.46
CA GLU A 24 33.37 -21.40 18.85
C GLU A 24 32.12 -22.13 19.36
N ILE A 25 32.31 -23.41 19.68
CA ILE A 25 31.38 -24.27 20.42
C ILE A 25 31.84 -24.21 21.87
N SER A 26 31.00 -23.73 22.77
CA SER A 26 31.17 -23.90 24.22
C SER A 26 30.16 -24.92 24.71
N ASN A 27 30.61 -26.15 24.88
CA ASN A 27 29.91 -27.19 25.63
C ASN A 27 30.32 -27.07 27.10
N ASN A 28 29.35 -27.08 28.01
CA ASN A 28 29.58 -27.54 29.38
C ASN A 28 28.33 -28.29 29.87
N ASP A 29 28.35 -29.59 29.62
CA ASP A 29 28.05 -30.70 30.53
C ASP A 29 27.07 -30.53 31.72
N THR A 30 26.02 -31.36 31.66
CA THR A 30 25.40 -32.20 32.73
C THR A 30 24.88 -31.53 34.01
N VAL A 31 23.70 -31.88 34.54
CA VAL A 31 23.39 -33.18 35.18
C VAL A 31 21.86 -33.38 35.26
N LEU A 32 21.45 -34.64 35.10
CA LEU A 32 20.14 -35.22 35.38
C LEU A 32 19.88 -35.30 36.89
N GLU A 33 18.65 -35.05 37.34
CA GLU A 33 18.02 -35.94 38.32
C GLU A 33 16.49 -35.89 38.20
N MET A 34 15.92 -37.09 38.20
CA MET A 34 14.50 -37.40 38.13
C MET A 34 13.90 -37.32 39.55
N GLU A 35 12.67 -36.84 39.72
CA GLU A 35 11.74 -37.54 40.62
C GLU A 35 10.24 -37.23 40.39
N ASN A 36 9.54 -38.34 40.14
CA ASN A 36 8.14 -38.71 40.32
C ASN A 36 7.17 -37.78 41.09
N ASN A 37 5.98 -37.52 40.51
CA ASN A 37 4.73 -38.17 40.92
C ASN A 37 3.50 -37.74 40.06
N SER A 38 2.74 -38.75 39.62
CA SER A 38 1.37 -38.68 39.10
C SER A 38 0.35 -38.76 40.27
N PRO A 39 -0.99 -38.69 40.10
CA PRO A 39 -1.85 -38.20 39.02
C PRO A 39 -2.92 -37.19 39.51
N ALA A 40 -3.76 -36.74 38.57
CA ALA A 40 -5.19 -36.39 38.70
C ALA A 40 -5.58 -34.90 38.61
N ASN A 41 -6.32 -34.63 37.53
CA ASN A 41 -7.62 -33.96 37.53
C ASN A 41 -7.68 -32.50 37.96
N VAL A 42 -7.95 -31.59 37.02
CA VAL A 42 -9.22 -30.85 36.95
C VAL A 42 -9.28 -30.12 35.61
N ASN A 43 -10.26 -30.55 34.83
CA ASN A 43 -10.97 -29.82 33.80
C ASN A 43 -11.19 -28.34 34.19
N SER A 44 -10.57 -27.42 33.47
CA SER A 44 -11.01 -26.04 33.38
C SER A 44 -11.03 -25.66 31.91
N GLN A 45 -12.25 -25.65 31.38
CA GLN A 45 -12.63 -25.13 30.07
C GLN A 45 -12.01 -23.76 29.85
N GLU A 46 -11.09 -23.71 28.90
CA GLU A 46 -10.68 -22.48 28.24
C GLU A 46 -11.83 -22.12 27.29
N THR A 47 -12.73 -21.26 27.79
CA THR A 47 -13.74 -20.61 26.95
C THR A 47 -13.00 -19.60 26.09
N GLU A 48 -12.52 -20.05 24.93
CA GLU A 48 -12.17 -19.17 23.83
C GLU A 48 -13.47 -18.47 23.39
N GLU A 49 -13.64 -17.23 23.82
CA GLU A 49 -14.59 -16.30 23.19
C GLU A 49 -14.11 -16.07 21.76
N GLU A 50 -14.63 -16.89 20.85
CA GLU A 50 -14.60 -16.66 19.41
C GLU A 50 -15.33 -15.34 19.13
N LYS A 51 -14.55 -14.25 19.10
CA LYS A 51 -15.03 -12.94 18.69
C LYS A 51 -15.40 -13.05 17.22
N GLU A 52 -16.69 -13.28 16.97
CA GLU A 52 -17.32 -13.30 15.66
C GLU A 52 -16.90 -12.02 14.90
N VAL A 53 -15.97 -12.16 13.96
CA VAL A 53 -15.56 -11.07 13.09
C VAL A 53 -16.75 -10.75 12.20
N THR A 54 -17.53 -9.76 12.63
CA THR A 54 -18.63 -9.20 11.84
C THR A 54 -18.03 -8.69 10.54
N THR A 55 -18.17 -9.48 9.48
CA THR A 55 -17.64 -9.16 8.15
C THR A 55 -18.52 -8.06 7.57
N ILE A 56 -18.16 -6.80 7.83
CA ILE A 56 -18.79 -5.66 7.17
C ILE A 56 -18.17 -5.58 5.77
N ASN A 57 -18.89 -6.08 4.77
CA ASN A 57 -18.56 -5.87 3.36
C ASN A 57 -18.55 -4.36 3.09
N ILE A 58 -17.38 -3.79 2.74
CA ILE A 58 -17.26 -2.36 2.52
C ILE A 58 -18.01 -2.04 1.21
N ASN A 59 -19.24 -1.54 1.33
CA ASN A 59 -20.06 -1.09 0.20
C ASN A 59 -19.58 0.28 -0.31
N ILE A 60 -18.31 0.34 -0.71
CA ILE A 60 -17.71 1.47 -1.39
C ILE A 60 -17.17 0.95 -2.70
N ASN A 61 -17.47 1.65 -3.80
CA ASN A 61 -17.06 1.24 -5.14
C ASN A 61 -15.53 1.34 -5.30
N LEU A 62 -14.83 0.31 -4.81
CA LEU A 62 -13.45 0.00 -5.08
C LEU A 62 -13.36 -0.92 -6.30
N PRO A 63 -12.26 -0.85 -7.07
CA PRO A 63 -12.07 -1.76 -8.19
C PRO A 63 -11.90 -3.19 -7.68
N ASP A 64 -12.60 -4.16 -8.26
CA ASP A 64 -12.41 -5.57 -7.91
C ASP A 64 -10.97 -6.04 -8.26
N VAL A 65 -10.16 -6.27 -7.24
CA VAL A 65 -8.79 -6.80 -7.38
C VAL A 65 -8.78 -8.33 -7.26
N LYS A 66 -8.34 -8.99 -8.33
CA LYS A 66 -8.22 -10.47 -8.38
C LYS A 66 -6.87 -11.01 -7.95
N LEU A 67 -5.82 -10.19 -8.00
CA LEU A 67 -4.45 -10.58 -7.67
C LEU A 67 -3.99 -9.82 -6.43
N LEU A 68 -3.86 -10.53 -5.31
CA LEU A 68 -3.42 -10.00 -4.03
C LEU A 68 -1.90 -10.10 -3.88
N PRO A 69 -1.30 -9.31 -2.96
CA PRO A 69 0.11 -9.43 -2.59
C PRO A 69 0.54 -10.84 -2.14
N SER A 70 -0.40 -11.63 -1.61
CA SER A 70 -0.17 -13.04 -1.23
C SER A 70 0.00 -14.00 -2.41
N SER A 71 -0.32 -13.58 -3.65
CA SER A 71 -0.25 -14.43 -4.83
C SER A 71 1.17 -14.51 -5.39
N PRO A 72 1.67 -15.70 -5.79
CA PRO A 72 2.98 -15.85 -6.43
C PRO A 72 3.16 -15.05 -7.71
N LEU A 73 2.07 -14.71 -8.41
CA LEU A 73 2.10 -13.94 -9.66
C LEU A 73 1.93 -12.43 -9.46
N TYR A 74 1.90 -11.95 -8.21
CA TYR A 74 1.71 -10.52 -7.91
C TYR A 74 2.84 -9.65 -8.48
N PHE A 75 4.06 -10.16 -8.58
CA PHE A 75 5.17 -9.44 -9.20
C PHE A 75 4.86 -9.06 -10.66
N LEU A 76 4.12 -9.89 -11.40
CA LEU A 76 3.77 -9.63 -12.79
C LEU A 76 2.76 -8.48 -12.90
N LYS A 77 1.78 -8.42 -11.98
CA LYS A 77 0.85 -7.29 -11.84
C LYS A 77 1.63 -5.99 -11.60
N LYS A 78 2.56 -5.98 -10.64
CA LYS A 78 3.39 -4.79 -10.36
C LYS A 78 4.22 -4.33 -11.57
N THR A 79 4.83 -5.27 -12.28
CA THR A 79 5.62 -4.95 -13.49
C THR A 79 4.72 -4.34 -14.55
N TRP A 80 3.54 -4.92 -14.79
CA TRP A 80 2.59 -4.39 -15.76
C TRP A 80 2.08 -3.00 -15.38
N GLU A 81 1.80 -2.75 -14.10
CA GLU A 81 1.41 -1.42 -13.61
C GLU A 81 2.51 -0.38 -13.85
N THR A 82 3.75 -0.74 -13.58
CA THR A 82 4.90 0.14 -13.80
C THR A 82 5.06 0.48 -15.29
N VAL A 83 4.98 -0.54 -16.15
CA VAL A 83 5.06 -0.39 -17.61
C VAL A 83 3.91 0.50 -18.10
N LYS A 84 2.68 0.21 -17.69
CA LYS A 84 1.50 1.02 -18.05
C LYS A 84 1.68 2.47 -17.64
N GLY A 85 2.11 2.74 -16.40
CA GLY A 85 2.34 4.09 -15.89
C GLY A 85 3.41 4.86 -16.67
N TRP A 86 4.43 4.18 -17.20
CA TRP A 86 5.48 4.79 -18.01
C TRP A 86 4.95 5.33 -19.35
N PHE A 87 3.98 4.63 -19.96
CA PHE A 87 3.37 5.04 -21.24
C PHE A 87 2.27 6.09 -21.10
N ILE A 88 1.91 6.52 -19.90
CA ILE A 88 0.94 7.60 -19.70
C ILE A 88 1.69 8.94 -19.75
N PHE A 89 1.56 9.68 -20.84
CA PHE A 89 2.29 10.95 -21.01
C PHE A 89 1.52 12.20 -20.52
N ASN A 90 0.19 12.11 -20.49
CA ASN A 90 -0.67 13.21 -20.05
C ASN A 90 -0.72 13.29 -18.51
N THR A 91 -0.53 14.50 -17.95
CA THR A 91 -0.46 14.70 -16.49
C THR A 91 -1.76 14.34 -15.77
N GLU A 92 -2.92 14.71 -16.32
CA GLU A 92 -4.21 14.33 -15.73
C GLU A 92 -4.39 12.82 -15.70
N ASN A 93 -4.03 12.14 -16.80
CA ASN A 93 -4.09 10.69 -16.87
C ASN A 93 -3.11 10.02 -15.91
N LYS A 94 -1.95 10.63 -15.63
CA LYS A 94 -1.04 10.14 -14.59
C LYS A 94 -1.65 10.25 -13.20
N ILE A 95 -2.35 11.35 -12.91
CA ILE A 95 -3.04 11.56 -11.64
C ILE A 95 -4.18 10.54 -11.49
N LYS A 96 -5.04 10.41 -12.51
CA LYS A 96 -6.09 9.39 -12.58
C LYS A 96 -5.55 7.99 -12.31
N TYR A 97 -4.47 7.63 -13.01
CA TYR A 97 -3.85 6.33 -12.85
C TYR A 97 -3.28 6.09 -11.45
N GLY A 98 -2.67 7.11 -10.84
CA GLY A 98 -2.21 7.03 -9.44
C GLY A 98 -3.36 6.83 -8.46
N LEU A 99 -4.48 7.54 -8.64
CA LEU A 99 -5.69 7.35 -7.83
C LEU A 99 -6.28 5.95 -8.01
N ASP A 100 -6.31 5.42 -9.24
CA ASP A 100 -6.78 4.05 -9.52
C ASP A 100 -5.91 3.02 -8.81
N LEU A 101 -4.59 3.17 -8.84
CA LEU A 101 -3.69 2.28 -8.11
C LEU A 101 -3.88 2.42 -6.60
N ALA A 102 -4.06 3.63 -6.07
CA ALA A 102 -4.36 3.83 -4.65
C ALA A 102 -5.65 3.09 -4.25
N ASN A 103 -6.71 3.20 -5.04
CA ASN A 103 -7.96 2.44 -4.83
C ASN A 103 -7.71 0.93 -4.83
N GLN A 104 -6.90 0.42 -5.76
CA GLN A 104 -6.55 -1.01 -5.78
C GLN A 104 -5.76 -1.44 -4.54
N ARG A 105 -4.90 -0.60 -3.97
CA ARG A 105 -4.18 -0.93 -2.73
C ARG A 105 -5.12 -0.99 -1.53
N LEU A 106 -6.12 -0.11 -1.46
CA LEU A 106 -7.14 -0.19 -0.40
C LEU A 106 -7.98 -1.46 -0.51
N GLU A 107 -8.38 -1.84 -1.73
CA GLU A 107 -9.08 -3.11 -1.99
C GLU A 107 -8.21 -4.32 -1.62
N GLU A 108 -6.93 -4.31 -2.00
CA GLU A 108 -5.98 -5.36 -1.62
C GLU A 108 -5.90 -5.48 -0.10
N THR A 109 -5.84 -4.35 0.62
CA THR A 109 -5.83 -4.33 2.08
C THR A 109 -7.10 -4.93 2.66
N GLU A 110 -8.29 -4.55 2.17
CA GLU A 110 -9.55 -5.13 2.63
C GLU A 110 -9.56 -6.65 2.45
N LYS A 111 -9.23 -7.13 1.25
CA LYS A 111 -9.18 -8.57 0.95
C LYS A 111 -8.12 -9.31 1.77
N LEU A 112 -7.01 -8.68 2.11
CA LEU A 112 -6.00 -9.27 3.00
C LEU A 112 -6.54 -9.43 4.43
N ILE A 113 -7.27 -8.44 4.95
CA ILE A 113 -7.94 -8.52 6.26
C ILE A 113 -8.96 -9.66 6.25
N LEU A 114 -9.84 -9.70 5.23
CA LEU A 114 -10.86 -10.74 5.08
C LEU A 114 -10.24 -12.16 4.99
N ASN A 115 -9.08 -12.28 4.35
CA ASN A 115 -8.35 -13.54 4.22
C ASN A 115 -7.43 -13.85 5.42
N LYS A 116 -7.50 -13.08 6.50
CA LYS A 116 -6.65 -13.23 7.70
C LYS A 116 -5.14 -13.19 7.39
N LYS A 117 -4.74 -12.42 6.38
CA LYS A 117 -3.35 -12.19 5.93
C LYS A 117 -2.84 -10.82 6.41
N THR A 118 -2.87 -10.63 7.72
CA THR A 118 -2.54 -9.35 8.37
C THR A 118 -1.06 -8.97 8.24
N ASP A 119 -0.19 -9.95 8.03
CA ASP A 119 1.25 -9.78 7.76
C ASP A 119 1.55 -8.95 6.51
N LEU A 120 0.63 -8.92 5.54
CA LEU A 120 0.78 -8.19 4.28
C LEU A 120 0.03 -6.84 4.25
N VAL A 121 -0.73 -6.53 5.30
CA VAL A 121 -1.55 -5.30 5.35
C VAL A 121 -0.68 -4.05 5.38
N ASP A 122 0.37 -4.03 6.19
CA ASP A 122 1.29 -2.90 6.29
C ASP A 122 1.91 -2.59 4.92
N GLU A 123 2.39 -3.63 4.22
CA GLU A 123 2.96 -3.47 2.87
C GLU A 123 1.93 -2.86 1.89
N SER A 124 0.68 -3.34 1.93
CA SER A 124 -0.40 -2.82 1.07
C SER A 124 -0.73 -1.36 1.37
N LEU A 125 -0.80 -0.97 2.64
CA LEU A 125 -1.02 0.41 3.07
C LEU A 125 0.15 1.34 2.74
N ASN A 126 1.39 0.87 2.87
CA ASN A 126 2.57 1.62 2.45
C ASN A 126 2.55 1.88 0.94
N ARG A 127 2.17 0.88 0.14
CA ARG A 127 1.99 1.05 -1.30
C ARG A 127 0.86 2.03 -1.64
N PHE A 128 -0.21 2.08 -0.87
CA PHE A 128 -1.23 3.13 -1.01
C PHE A 128 -0.61 4.52 -0.84
N ASN A 129 0.17 4.74 0.23
CA ASN A 129 0.87 6.00 0.47
C ASN A 129 1.82 6.36 -0.67
N GLU A 130 2.55 5.40 -1.23
CA GLU A 130 3.41 5.63 -2.39
C GLU A 130 2.63 6.13 -3.62
N GLN A 131 1.43 5.59 -3.88
CA GLN A 131 0.61 6.07 -4.99
C GLN A 131 0.09 7.49 -4.72
N MET A 132 -0.32 7.78 -3.49
CA MET A 132 -0.74 9.13 -3.10
C MET A 132 0.41 10.15 -3.21
N ALA A 133 1.63 9.76 -2.84
CA ALA A 133 2.81 10.60 -3.03
C ALA A 133 3.07 10.90 -4.53
N LYS A 134 2.90 9.90 -5.41
CA LYS A 134 3.01 10.09 -6.86
C LYS A 134 1.90 11.01 -7.41
N VAL A 135 0.66 10.88 -6.91
CA VAL A 135 -0.46 11.76 -7.25
C VAL A 135 -0.10 13.21 -6.90
N ASN A 136 0.30 13.48 -5.66
CA ASN A 136 0.67 14.82 -5.20
C ASN A 136 1.84 15.39 -6.03
N SER A 137 2.88 14.58 -6.29
CA SER A 137 4.01 15.00 -7.11
C SER A 137 3.59 15.38 -8.54
N ASN A 138 2.62 14.68 -9.13
CA ASN A 138 2.12 15.01 -10.47
C ASN A 138 1.28 16.29 -10.46
N ILE A 139 0.50 16.54 -9.39
CA ILE A 139 -0.26 17.78 -9.20
C ILE A 139 0.69 18.98 -9.09
N GLU A 140 1.71 18.89 -8.23
CA GLU A 140 2.74 19.94 -8.11
C GLU A 140 3.46 20.21 -9.44
N LYS A 141 3.80 19.16 -10.19
CA LYS A 141 4.44 19.31 -11.51
C LYS A 141 3.52 19.96 -12.55
N ALA A 142 2.20 19.75 -12.45
CA ALA A 142 1.24 20.40 -13.32
C ALA A 142 1.09 21.89 -12.97
N GLU A 143 0.96 22.20 -11.68
CA GLU A 143 0.87 23.56 -11.15
C GLU A 143 2.09 24.39 -11.58
N LYS A 144 3.31 23.89 -11.35
CA LYS A 144 4.57 24.54 -11.79
C LYS A 144 4.66 24.77 -13.31
N LYS A 145 3.90 24.02 -14.11
CA LYS A 145 3.84 24.14 -15.57
C LYS A 145 2.65 24.97 -16.05
N GLY A 146 1.87 25.57 -15.15
CA GLY A 146 0.65 26.30 -15.46
C GLY A 146 -0.40 25.42 -16.16
N LYS A 147 -0.44 24.12 -15.87
CA LYS A 147 -1.46 23.23 -16.39
C LYS A 147 -2.73 23.38 -15.58
N ASP A 148 -3.84 23.58 -16.28
CA ASP A 148 -5.16 23.53 -15.69
C ASP A 148 -5.47 22.10 -15.21
N LEU A 149 -5.85 21.96 -13.94
CA LEU A 149 -6.26 20.71 -13.31
C LEU A 149 -7.74 20.72 -12.89
N THR A 150 -8.50 21.77 -13.24
CA THR A 150 -9.92 21.92 -12.87
C THR A 150 -10.73 20.71 -13.33
N GLY A 151 -10.44 20.18 -14.52
CA GLY A 151 -11.10 19.00 -15.08
C GLY A 151 -10.92 17.70 -14.28
N ILE A 152 -9.94 17.63 -13.37
CA ILE A 152 -9.72 16.47 -12.50
C ILE A 152 -9.93 16.76 -11.02
N TYR A 153 -10.20 18.01 -10.64
CA TYR A 153 -10.40 18.40 -9.25
C TYR A 153 -11.54 17.60 -8.59
N ASN A 154 -12.70 17.51 -9.26
CA ASN A 154 -13.84 16.72 -8.77
C ASN A 154 -13.47 15.25 -8.53
N LEU A 155 -12.64 14.66 -9.41
CA LEU A 155 -12.19 13.28 -9.25
C LEU A 155 -11.27 13.13 -8.02
N ILE A 156 -10.36 14.07 -7.79
CA ILE A 156 -9.49 14.07 -6.61
C ILE A 156 -10.33 14.17 -5.33
N GLN A 157 -11.33 15.06 -5.32
CA GLN A 157 -12.23 15.22 -4.18
C GLN A 157 -13.07 13.97 -3.91
N GLN A 158 -13.62 13.34 -4.96
CA GLN A 158 -14.33 12.06 -4.82
C GLN A 158 -13.43 10.95 -4.28
N ASN A 159 -12.17 10.86 -4.75
CA ASN A 159 -11.23 9.87 -4.23
C ASN A 159 -10.80 10.18 -2.79
N LYS A 160 -10.69 11.44 -2.40
CA LYS A 160 -10.47 11.82 -1.00
C LYS A 160 -11.54 11.26 -0.08
N GLU A 161 -12.80 11.54 -0.37
CA GLU A 161 -13.95 11.10 0.44
C GLU A 161 -14.01 9.56 0.48
N LYS A 162 -13.75 8.93 -0.67
CA LYS A 162 -13.65 7.47 -0.78
C LYS A 162 -12.55 6.92 0.12
N HIS A 163 -11.32 7.41 -0.01
CA HIS A 163 -10.16 6.92 0.76
C HIS A 163 -10.34 7.13 2.25
N GLN A 164 -10.88 8.28 2.68
CA GLN A 164 -11.17 8.55 4.08
C GLN A 164 -12.17 7.54 4.65
N THR A 165 -13.25 7.28 3.92
CA THR A 165 -14.27 6.32 4.38
C THR A 165 -13.70 4.90 4.47
N VAL A 166 -12.99 4.44 3.42
CA VAL A 166 -12.38 3.10 3.41
C VAL A 166 -11.33 2.97 4.51
N LEU A 167 -10.41 3.93 4.67
CA LEU A 167 -9.39 3.86 5.71
C LEU A 167 -9.99 3.83 7.13
N ASN A 168 -11.09 4.54 7.37
CA ASN A 168 -11.81 4.47 8.65
C ASN A 168 -12.43 3.09 8.89
N GLN A 169 -12.98 2.47 7.85
CA GLN A 169 -13.57 1.13 7.93
C GLN A 169 -12.50 0.05 8.12
N LEU A 170 -11.37 0.16 7.41
CA LEU A 170 -10.22 -0.72 7.60
C LEU A 170 -9.69 -0.60 9.03
N GLN A 171 -9.56 0.62 9.55
CA GLN A 171 -9.11 0.85 10.93
C GLN A 171 -9.97 0.11 11.96
N ALA A 172 -11.29 0.07 11.78
CA ALA A 172 -12.20 -0.63 12.70
C ALA A 172 -12.05 -2.17 12.67
N GLN A 173 -11.44 -2.73 11.61
CA GLN A 173 -11.28 -4.17 11.40
C GLN A 173 -9.87 -4.67 11.71
N LEU A 174 -8.91 -3.76 11.94
CA LEU A 174 -7.51 -4.11 12.15
C LEU A 174 -7.22 -4.43 13.63
N PRO A 175 -6.34 -5.40 13.90
CA PRO A 175 -5.85 -5.65 15.25
C PRO A 175 -5.05 -4.45 15.78
N ASP A 176 -4.95 -4.33 17.10
CA ASP A 176 -4.27 -3.22 17.78
C ASP A 176 -2.84 -2.98 17.28
N SER A 177 -2.11 -4.04 16.93
CA SER A 177 -0.76 -3.99 16.38
C SER A 177 -0.62 -3.19 15.07
N LEU A 178 -1.72 -2.95 14.34
CA LEU A 178 -1.73 -2.23 13.06
C LEU A 178 -2.41 -0.86 13.15
N GLN A 179 -2.87 -0.44 14.33
CA GLN A 179 -3.61 0.81 14.53
C GLN A 179 -2.75 2.06 14.28
N ASP A 180 -1.48 2.02 14.66
CA ASP A 180 -0.55 3.13 14.42
C ASP A 180 -0.27 3.31 12.93
N ILE A 181 -0.15 2.20 12.19
CA ILE A 181 0.11 2.20 10.75
C ILE A 181 -1.05 2.84 10.00
N ILE A 182 -2.28 2.39 10.25
CA ILE A 182 -3.47 2.93 9.57
C ILE A 182 -3.72 4.40 9.96
N THR A 183 -3.42 4.79 11.20
CA THR A 183 -3.50 6.18 11.65
C THR A 183 -2.50 7.07 10.90
N ASN A 184 -1.24 6.63 10.78
CA ASN A 184 -0.23 7.33 9.99
C ASN A 184 -0.63 7.45 8.50
N VAL A 185 -1.18 6.38 7.92
CA VAL A 185 -1.68 6.38 6.53
C VAL A 185 -2.80 7.40 6.33
N LYS A 186 -3.76 7.47 7.27
CA LYS A 186 -4.83 8.48 7.25
C LYS A 186 -4.27 9.90 7.29
N ASP A 187 -3.31 10.16 8.17
CA ASP A 187 -2.68 11.46 8.33
C ASP A 187 -1.91 11.90 7.08
N VAL A 188 -1.08 10.99 6.52
CA VAL A 188 -0.32 11.24 5.28
C VAL A 188 -1.27 11.50 4.11
N SER A 189 -2.31 10.69 3.98
CA SER A 189 -3.35 10.85 2.96
C SER A 189 -4.05 12.20 3.08
N GLN A 190 -4.50 12.56 4.29
CA GLN A 190 -5.18 13.83 4.54
C GLN A 190 -4.29 15.03 4.23
N LYS A 191 -3.02 15.03 4.67
CA LYS A 191 -2.05 16.08 4.36
C LYS A 191 -1.82 16.19 2.85
N GLY A 192 -1.71 15.06 2.15
CA GLY A 192 -1.58 15.01 0.70
C GLY A 192 -2.75 15.66 -0.05
N PHE A 193 -3.97 15.40 0.40
CA PHE A 193 -5.16 16.03 -0.17
C PHE A 193 -5.25 17.52 0.11
N GLN A 194 -4.85 17.99 1.30
CA GLN A 194 -4.84 19.43 1.58
C GLN A 194 -3.82 20.17 0.70
N LEU A 195 -2.61 19.61 0.59
CA LEU A 195 -1.58 20.15 -0.32
C LEU A 195 -2.09 20.18 -1.76
N SER A 196 -2.73 19.11 -2.23
CA SER A 196 -3.31 19.05 -3.58
C SER A 196 -4.35 20.14 -3.80
N LYS A 197 -5.25 20.35 -2.83
CA LYS A 197 -6.28 21.40 -2.89
C LYS A 197 -5.65 22.80 -2.99
N GLU A 198 -4.68 23.09 -2.13
CA GLU A 198 -3.95 24.37 -2.14
C GLU A 198 -3.27 24.61 -3.48
N LYS A 199 -2.59 23.61 -4.03
CA LYS A 199 -1.88 23.71 -5.32
C LYS A 199 -2.83 23.90 -6.50
N ILE A 200 -3.97 23.21 -6.50
CA ILE A 200 -4.97 23.37 -7.57
C ILE A 200 -5.58 24.77 -7.51
N ASN A 201 -5.92 25.27 -6.32
CA ASN A 201 -6.45 26.63 -6.15
C ASN A 201 -5.44 27.70 -6.59
N GLN A 202 -4.18 27.59 -6.15
CA GLN A 202 -3.11 28.49 -6.60
C GLN A 202 -2.95 28.48 -8.12
N GLY A 203 -3.00 27.29 -8.75
CA GLY A 203 -2.95 27.17 -10.20
C GLY A 203 -4.11 27.86 -10.91
N MET A 204 -5.33 27.77 -10.37
CA MET A 204 -6.51 28.45 -10.92
C MET A 204 -6.37 29.98 -10.83
N ASP A 205 -5.94 30.51 -9.68
CA ASP A 205 -5.78 31.95 -9.46
C ASP A 205 -4.73 32.56 -10.42
N ILE A 206 -3.64 31.82 -10.71
CA ILE A 206 -2.60 32.26 -11.66
C ILE A 206 -3.14 32.32 -13.10
N LEU A 207 -4.01 31.39 -13.48
CA LEU A 207 -4.61 31.37 -14.82
C LEU A 207 -5.61 32.51 -15.03
N GLU A 208 -6.35 32.90 -13.99
CA GLU A 208 -7.33 34.00 -14.03
C GLU A 208 -6.66 35.38 -14.12
N ASN A 209 -5.51 35.56 -13.46
CA ASN A 209 -4.81 36.85 -13.38
C ASN A 209 -3.74 37.07 -14.48
N LYS A 210 -3.73 36.25 -15.54
CA LYS A 210 -2.73 36.38 -16.61
C LYS A 210 -3.08 37.55 -17.54
N PRO A 211 -2.18 38.54 -17.75
CA PRO A 211 -2.44 39.63 -18.70
C PRO A 211 -2.62 39.06 -20.11
N GLN A 212 -3.63 39.57 -20.83
CA GLN A 212 -3.96 39.16 -22.21
C GLN A 212 -2.89 39.55 -23.22
#